data_AF-A0A9I9E7N5-F1
#
_entry.id   AF-A0A9I9E7N5-F1
#
_cell.length_a   1.000
_cell.length_b   1.000
_cell.length_c   1.000
_cell.angle_alpha   90.00
_cell.angle_beta   90.00
_cell.angle_gamma   90.00
#
_symmetry.space_group_name_H-M   'P 1'
#
loop_
_entity.id
_entity.type
_entity.pdbx_description
1 polymer ?
#
loop_
_entity_poly.entity_id
_entity_poly.type
_entity_poly.pdbx_seq_one_letter_code
_entity_poly.pdbx_strand_id
1 'polypeptide(L)'
;QGNLSFWLVEHELIHRSLGFDYQGIETLQIKPEEWHSIAVILYVYGYNYLRSQCAYDVAPGGLLASVYHLTRIEYGIDQPEE
;
A
#
# COMPACT_ATOMS: atom_id res chain seq x y z
N GLN A 1 2.57 13.22 2.83
CA GLN A 1 1.79 12.14 3.46
C GLN A 1 0.38 12.26 2.94
N GLY A 2 -0.18 11.15 2.48
CA GLY A 2 -1.56 11.07 2.04
C GLY A 2 -2.48 10.56 3.15
N ASN A 3 -3.75 10.38 2.79
CA ASN A 3 -4.81 10.02 3.73
C ASN A 3 -4.59 8.62 4.33
N LEU A 4 -4.06 7.68 3.56
CA LEU A 4 -3.85 6.31 4.04
C LEU A 4 -2.73 6.27 5.09
N SER A 5 -1.62 6.98 4.86
CA SER A 5 -0.56 7.08 5.86
C SER A 5 -1.05 7.72 7.16
N PHE A 6 -1.86 8.78 7.08
CA PHE A 6 -2.46 9.41 8.25
C PHE A 6 -3.35 8.43 9.02
N TRP A 7 -4.24 7.73 8.32
CA TRP A 7 -5.14 6.76 8.93
C TRP A 7 -4.41 5.60 9.62
N LEU A 8 -3.34 5.10 9.01
CA LEU A 8 -2.51 4.04 9.60
C LEU A 8 -1.77 4.51 10.87
N VAL A 9 -1.36 5.78 10.95
CA VAL A 9 -0.79 6.37 12.16
C VAL A 9 -1.82 6.41 13.29
N GLU A 10 -3.07 6.78 12.99
CA GLU A 10 -4.16 6.77 13.99
C GLU A 10 -4.44 5.36 14.55
N HIS A 11 -4.12 4.31 13.80
CA HIS A 11 -4.27 2.91 14.21
C HIS A 11 -2.95 2.29 14.72
N GLU A 12 -1.95 3.11 15.03
CA GLU A 12 -0.65 2.70 15.59
C GLU A 12 0.12 1.69 14.71
N LEU A 13 -0.13 1.66 13.40
CA LEU A 13 0.53 0.74 12.48
C LEU A 13 1.81 1.34 11.91
N ILE A 14 2.92 0.66 12.17
CA ILE A 14 4.25 1.11 11.79
C ILE A 14 4.43 0.97 10.28
N HIS A 15 4.64 2.11 9.63
CA HIS A 15 4.95 2.18 8.20
C HIS A 15 5.81 3.42 7.93
N ARG A 16 6.38 3.50 6.73
CA ARG A 16 7.07 4.69 6.23
C ARG A 16 6.41 5.15 4.94
N SER A 17 5.88 6.37 4.92
CA SER A 17 5.40 6.99 3.68
C SER A 17 6.60 7.27 2.75
N LEU A 18 6.50 6.82 1.50
CA LEU A 18 7.47 7.08 0.43
C LEU A 18 7.05 8.27 -0.46
N GLY A 19 5.87 8.86 -0.21
CA GLY A 19 5.29 9.92 -1.03
C GLY A 19 4.28 9.37 -2.04
N PHE A 20 4.11 10.09 -3.14
CA PHE A 20 3.21 9.71 -4.23
C PHE A 20 4.02 9.27 -5.44
N ASP A 21 3.51 8.29 -6.19
CA ASP A 21 4.09 7.86 -7.46
C ASP A 21 3.81 8.89 -8.59
N TYR A 22 4.22 8.57 -9.81
CA TYR A 22 4.01 9.46 -10.96
C TYR A 22 2.54 9.63 -11.36
N GLN A 23 1.63 8.79 -10.86
CA GLN A 23 0.18 8.86 -11.08
C GLN A 23 -0.54 9.52 -9.90
N GLY A 24 0.17 9.90 -8.85
CA GLY A 24 -0.42 10.48 -7.64
C GLY A 24 -0.93 9.45 -6.63
N ILE A 25 -0.54 8.18 -6.76
CA ILE A 25 -0.93 7.09 -5.84
C ILE A 25 0.00 7.09 -4.63
N GLU A 26 -0.56 7.00 -3.43
CA GLU A 26 0.24 6.99 -2.21
C GLU A 26 1.05 5.69 -2.09
N THR A 27 2.37 5.80 -1.84
CA THR A 27 3.26 4.65 -1.70
C THR A 27 3.76 4.52 -0.26
N LEU A 28 3.63 3.32 0.31
CA LEU A 28 4.06 3.00 1.67
C LEU A 28 5.13 1.92 1.67
N GLN A 29 6.19 2.12 2.45
CA GLN A 29 7.16 1.10 2.79
C GLN A 29 6.78 0.44 4.12
N ILE A 30 6.69 -0.88 4.09
CA ILE A 30 6.28 -1.72 5.22
C ILE A 30 7.42 -2.71 5.51
N LYS A 31 7.66 -2.95 6.80
CA LYS A 31 8.58 -3.99 7.22
C LYS A 31 7.97 -5.37 6.96
N PRO A 32 8.72 -6.37 6.46
CA PRO A 32 8.17 -7.69 6.17
C PRO A 32 7.42 -8.33 7.35
N GLU A 33 7.86 -8.08 8.58
CA GLU A 33 7.27 -8.62 9.81
C GLU A 33 5.87 -8.05 10.10
N GLU A 34 5.60 -6.82 9.65
CA GLU A 34 4.32 -6.11 9.87
C GLU A 34 3.34 -6.30 8.70
N TRP A 35 3.79 -6.90 7.60
CA TRP A 35 3.01 -6.98 6.36
C TRP A 35 1.64 -7.63 6.55
N HIS A 36 1.56 -8.71 7.33
CA HIS A 36 0.31 -9.41 7.55
C HIS A 36 -0.73 -8.54 8.27
N SER A 37 -0.30 -7.85 9.34
CA SER A 37 -1.16 -6.93 10.11
C SER A 37 -1.68 -5.80 9.22
N ILE A 38 -0.81 -5.24 8.37
CA ILE A 38 -1.21 -4.17 7.44
C ILE A 38 -2.13 -4.70 6.34
N ALA A 39 -1.86 -5.86 5.76
CA ALA A 39 -2.74 -6.44 4.74
C ALA A 39 -4.16 -6.66 5.29
N VAL A 40 -4.28 -7.17 6.52
CA VAL A 40 -5.57 -7.34 7.19
C VAL A 40 -6.26 -6.01 7.44
N ILE A 41 -5.57 -4.99 7.97
CA ILE A 41 -6.21 -3.70 8.24
C ILE A 41 -6.67 -3.03 6.95
N LEU A 42 -5.88 -3.09 5.88
CA LEU A 42 -6.19 -2.45 4.60
C LEU A 42 -7.43 -3.10 3.99
N TYR A 43 -7.54 -4.42 4.09
CA TYR A 43 -8.74 -5.14 3.67
C TYR A 43 -9.97 -4.74 4.47
N VAL A 44 -9.86 -4.61 5.81
CA VAL A 44 -10.95 -4.12 6.68
C VAL A 44 -11.33 -2.67 6.34
N TYR A 45 -10.35 -1.83 6.01
CA TYR A 45 -10.56 -0.45 5.59
C TYR A 45 -11.27 -0.33 4.24
N GLY A 46 -11.20 -1.38 3.41
CA GLY A 46 -11.95 -1.49 2.15
C GLY A 46 -11.10 -1.74 0.91
N TYR A 47 -9.77 -1.81 1.03
CA TYR A 47 -8.89 -2.20 -0.08
C TYR A 47 -9.09 -3.70 -0.39
N ASN A 48 -10.10 -3.96 -1.22
CA ASN A 48 -10.66 -5.28 -1.48
C ASN A 48 -10.16 -5.89 -2.80
N TYR A 49 -9.34 -5.16 -3.57
CA TYR A 49 -8.83 -5.61 -4.85
C TYR A 49 -7.31 -5.48 -4.93
N LEU A 50 -6.61 -6.61 -5.06
CA LEU A 50 -5.18 -6.65 -5.39
C LEU A 50 -5.03 -6.51 -6.90
N ARG A 51 -4.75 -5.28 -7.35
CA ARG A 51 -4.64 -4.96 -8.78
C ARG A 51 -3.40 -5.55 -9.40
N SER A 52 -2.28 -5.48 -8.69
CA SER A 52 -0.99 -6.01 -9.15
C SER A 52 -0.12 -6.40 -7.98
N GLN A 53 0.52 -7.57 -8.09
CA GLN A 53 1.60 -7.98 -7.20
C GLN A 53 2.84 -8.24 -8.05
N CYS A 54 3.93 -7.58 -7.72
CA CYS A 54 5.20 -7.78 -8.39
C CYS A 54 6.37 -7.74 -7.40
N ALA A 55 7.53 -8.16 -7.87
CA ALA A 55 8.79 -7.99 -7.17
C ALA A 55 9.76 -7.21 -8.06
N TYR A 56 10.63 -6.41 -7.45
CA TYR A 56 11.69 -5.72 -8.18
C TYR A 56 13.00 -5.72 -7.40
N ASP A 57 14.10 -5.74 -8.14
CA ASP A 57 15.45 -5.56 -7.60
C ASP A 57 15.66 -4.08 -7.28
N VAL A 58 15.88 -3.75 -6.01
CA VAL A 58 16.12 -2.35 -5.62
C VAL A 58 17.45 -1.84 -6.17
N ALA A 59 18.46 -2.72 -6.20
CA ALA A 59 19.75 -2.48 -6.83
C ALA A 59 20.43 -3.83 -7.13
N PRO A 60 21.35 -3.89 -8.11
CA PRO A 60 22.16 -5.08 -8.34
C PRO A 60 22.91 -5.51 -7.07
N GLY A 61 22.72 -6.76 -6.65
CA GLY A 61 23.30 -7.30 -5.40
C GLY A 61 22.69 -6.73 -4.10
N GLY A 62 21.61 -5.96 -4.22
CA GLY A 62 20.91 -5.33 -3.10
C GLY A 62 19.69 -6.14 -2.63
N LEU A 63 18.76 -5.43 -1.99
CA LEU A 63 17.50 -6.00 -1.51
C LEU A 63 16.52 -6.23 -2.67
N LEU A 64 15.70 -7.27 -2.51
CA LEU A 64 14.47 -7.44 -3.27
C LEU A 64 13.34 -6.68 -2.56
N ALA A 65 12.44 -6.10 -3.34
CA ALA A 65 11.22 -5.50 -2.84
C ALA A 65 10.01 -6.21 -3.43
N SER A 66 9.04 -6.53 -2.58
CA SER A 66 7.70 -6.98 -2.99
C SER A 66 6.75 -5.79 -2.96
N VAL A 67 6.02 -5.59 -4.05
CA VAL A 67 5.05 -4.49 -4.23
C VAL A 67 3.66 -5.07 -4.37
N TYR A 68 2.72 -4.47 -3.66
CA TYR A 68 1.31 -4.80 -3.69
C TYR A 68 0.55 -3.52 -4.01
N HIS A 69 -0.02 -3.43 -5.20
CA HIS A 69 -0.91 -2.34 -5.60
C HIS A 69 -2.33 -2.77 -5.28
N LEU A 70 -2.93 -2.09 -4.29
CA LEU A 70 -4.28 -2.35 -3.81
C LEU A 70 -5.23 -1.25 -4.31
N THR A 71 -6.51 -1.58 -4.47
CA THR A 71 -7.56 -0.64 -4.88
C THR A 71 -8.81 -0.93 -4.05
N ARG A 72 -9.53 0.11 -3.62
CA ARG A 72 -10.89 -0.02 -3.08
C ARG A 72 -11.90 0.06 -4.21
N ILE A 73 -12.42 -1.10 -4.61
CA ILE A 73 -13.47 -1.19 -5.63
C ILE A 73 -14.85 -1.18 -4.98
N GLU A 74 -15.71 -0.31 -5.50
CA GLU A 74 -17.12 -0.22 -5.13
C GLU A 74 -17.98 -0.21 -6.41
N TYR A 75 -19.22 -0.67 -6.30
CA TYR A 75 -20.13 -0.72 -7.43
C TYR A 75 -20.44 0.70 -7.93
N GLY A 76 -20.30 0.92 -9.25
CA GLY A 76 -20.65 2.19 -9.89
C GLY A 76 -19.64 3.31 -9.70
N ILE A 77 -18.42 3.02 -9.25
CA ILE A 77 -17.33 3.99 -9.12
C ILE A 77 -16.38 3.90 -10.32
N ASP A 78 -16.19 5.03 -11.02
CA ASP A 78 -15.32 5.14 -12.19
C ASP A 78 -13.84 5.42 -11.83
N GLN A 79 -13.60 6.03 -10.67
CA GLN A 79 -12.26 6.37 -10.15
C GLN A 79 -12.12 5.86 -8.71
N PRO A 80 -11.83 4.57 -8.54
CA PRO A 80 -11.67 3.99 -7.22
C PRO A 80 -10.43 4.55 -6.52
N GLU A 81 -10.45 4.52 -5.19
CA GLU A 81 -9.30 4.90 -4.38
C GLU A 81 -8.17 3.87 -4.54
N GLU A 82 -6.95 4.39 -4.74
CA GLU A 82 -5.70 3.65 -4.97
C GLU A 82 -4.64 4.06 -3.96
#